data_AF-A0A484X4D2-F1
#
_entry.id   AF-A0A484X4D2-F1
#
_cell.length_a   1.000
_cell.length_b   1.000
_cell.length_c   1.000
_cell.angle_alpha   90.00
_cell.angle_beta   90.00
_cell.angle_gamma   90.00
#
_symmetry.space_group_name_H-M   'P 1'
#
loop_
_entity.id
_entity.type
_entity.pdbx_description
1 polymer ?
#
loop_
_entity_poly.entity_id
_entity_poly.type
_entity_poly.pdbx_seq_one_letter_code
_entity_poly.pdbx_strand_id
1 'polypeptide(L)' 'MKTGPLNESELEWLDDILTKYNTDHAILDVAELDGLLTAVLSSPQEIEPAQWLVAGVGWG' A
#
# COMPACT_ATOMS: atom_id res chain seq x y z
N MET A 1 9.58 -17.41 2.73
CA MET A 1 8.64 -16.39 3.26
C MET A 1 7.69 -17.10 4.21
N LYS A 2 7.39 -16.52 5.37
CA LYS A 2 6.28 -17.04 6.18
C LYS A 2 5.00 -16.84 5.36
N THR A 3 4.19 -17.88 5.21
CA THR A 3 2.92 -17.84 4.49
C THR A 3 1.80 -17.70 5.51
N GLY A 4 1.20 -16.51 5.61
CA GLY A 4 0.14 -16.17 6.54
C GLY A 4 0.01 -14.64 6.69
N PRO A 5 -1.08 -14.14 7.32
CA PRO A 5 -1.21 -12.71 7.64
C PRO A 5 -0.03 -12.22 8.48
N LEU A 6 0.29 -10.93 8.36
CA LEU A 6 1.26 -10.28 9.24
C LEU A 6 0.75 -10.32 10.68
N ASN A 7 1.64 -10.59 11.63
CA ASN A 7 1.34 -10.42 13.05
C ASN A 7 1.44 -8.94 13.47
N GLU A 8 1.06 -8.61 14.70
CA GLU A 8 1.05 -7.23 15.22
C GLU A 8 2.40 -6.52 15.07
N SER A 9 3.51 -7.16 15.41
CA SER A 9 4.85 -6.56 15.27
C SER A 9 5.27 -6.39 13.81
N GLU A 10 4.80 -7.27 12.92
CA GLU A 10 5.04 -7.14 11.48
C GLU A 10 4.19 -6.01 10.86
N LEU A 11 2.98 -5.78 11.37
CA LEU A 11 2.13 -4.63 10.99
C LEU A 11 2.73 -3.31 11.47
N GLU A 12 3.16 -3.24 12.72
CA GLU A 12 3.81 -2.04 13.29
C GLU A 12 5.11 -1.71 12.52
N TRP A 13 5.92 -2.72 12.20
CA TRP A 13 7.09 -2.53 11.35
C TRP A 13 6.74 -1.98 9.96
N LEU A 14 5.65 -2.48 9.34
CA LEU A 14 5.24 -2.00 8.03
C LEU A 14 4.79 -0.53 8.10
N ASP A 15 4.09 -0.15 9.17
CA ASP A 15 3.63 1.22 9.40
C ASP A 15 4.81 2.20 9.58
N ASP A 16 5.83 1.78 10.32
CA ASP A 16 7.09 2.52 10.44
C ASP A 16 7.77 2.72 9.07
N ILE A 17 7.76 1.69 8.22
CA ILE A 17 8.36 1.76 6.89
C ILE A 17 7.59 2.73 5.99
N LEU A 18 6.25 2.64 5.98
CA LEU A 18 5.41 3.54 5.20
C LEU A 18 5.57 4.99 5.66
N THR A 19 5.59 5.22 6.97
CA THR A 19 5.83 6.55 7.55
C THR A 19 7.22 7.09 7.19
N LYS A 20 8.26 6.26 7.22
CA LYS A 20 9.64 6.66 6.90
C LYS A 20 9.81 7.11 5.45
N TYR A 21 9.12 6.46 4.51
CA TYR A 21 9.23 6.75 3.07
C TYR A 21 8.07 7.57 2.52
N ASN A 22 7.24 8.08 3.41
CA ASN A 22 6.17 9.00 3.10
C ASN A 22 6.71 10.23 2.33
N THR A 23 5.89 10.77 1.43
CA THR A 23 6.19 11.98 0.67
C THR A 23 5.10 13.02 0.92
N ASP A 24 5.41 14.31 0.70
CA ASP A 24 4.41 15.39 0.81
C ASP A 24 3.19 15.18 -0.11
N HIS A 25 3.31 14.30 -1.10
CA HIS A 25 2.26 14.00 -2.08
C HIS A 25 1.38 12.80 -1.72
N ALA A 26 1.84 11.93 -0.81
CA ALA A 26 1.13 10.70 -0.47
C ALA A 26 1.57 10.19 0.90
N ILE A 27 0.76 10.51 1.90
CA ILE A 27 0.76 9.89 3.23
C ILE A 27 -0.11 8.66 3.14
N LEU A 28 0.48 7.49 3.39
CA LEU A 28 -0.20 6.20 3.37
C LEU A 28 0.20 5.41 4.62
N ASP A 29 -0.77 4.99 5.42
CA ASP A 29 -0.57 4.04 6.52
C ASP A 29 -0.92 2.59 6.11
N VAL A 30 -0.69 1.63 7.01
CA VAL A 30 -0.98 0.21 6.72
C VAL A 30 -2.47 -0.06 6.46
N ALA A 31 -3.37 0.62 7.17
CA ALA A 31 -4.81 0.43 7.01
C ALA A 31 -5.31 1.00 5.68
N GLU A 32 -4.77 2.15 5.26
CA GLU A 32 -5.04 2.76 3.95
C GLU A 32 -4.50 1.89 2.81
N LEU A 33 -3.30 1.32 2.95
CA LEU A 33 -2.74 0.38 1.98
C LEU A 33 -3.60 -0.89 1.86
N ASP A 34 -4.04 -1.47 2.98
CA ASP A 34 -4.94 -2.63 2.98
C ASP A 34 -6.28 -2.32 2.30
N GLY A 35 -6.86 -1.16 2.60
CA GLY A 35 -8.08 -0.67 1.97
C GLY A 35 -7.93 -0.48 0.46
N LEU A 36 -6.82 0.12 0.01
CA LEU A 36 -6.51 0.31 -1.41
C LEU A 36 -6.40 -1.03 -2.14
N LEU A 37 -5.59 -1.96 -1.61
CA LEU A 37 -5.41 -3.29 -2.21
C LEU A 37 -6.71 -4.08 -2.22
N THR A 38 -7.50 -4.00 -1.14
CA THR A 38 -8.83 -4.61 -1.08
C THR A 38 -9.74 -4.03 -2.17
N ALA A 39 -9.79 -2.72 -2.35
CA ALA A 39 -10.59 -2.08 -3.38
C ALA A 39 -10.16 -2.49 -4.81
N VAL A 40 -8.85 -2.56 -5.07
CA VAL A 40 -8.30 -3.02 -6.34
C VAL A 40 -8.69 -4.47 -6.62
N LEU A 41 -8.48 -5.36 -5.64
CA LEU A 41 -8.74 -6.80 -5.79
C LEU A 41 -10.23 -7.15 -5.81
N SER A 42 -11.07 -6.34 -5.19
CA SER A 42 -12.53 -6.54 -5.17
C SER A 42 -13.26 -5.84 -6.31
N SER A 43 -12.54 -5.11 -7.16
CA SER A 43 -13.11 -4.43 -8.32
C SER A 43 -13.81 -5.43 -9.25
N PRO A 44 -14.99 -5.09 -9.81
CA PRO A 44 -15.69 -5.94 -10.78
C PRO A 44 -14.95 -6.03 -12.13
N GLN A 45 -13.92 -5.21 -12.33
CA GLN A 45 -13.06 -5.19 -13.51
C GLN A 45 -11.61 -5.15 -13.08
N GLU A 46 -10.74 -5.77 -13.86
CA GLU A 46 -9.30 -5.71 -13.64
C GLU A 46 -8.82 -4.25 -13.74
N ILE A 47 -8.04 -3.82 -12.74
CA ILE A 47 -7.43 -2.48 -12.70
C ILE A 47 -5.95 -2.64 -13.03
N GLU A 48 -5.51 -1.95 -14.08
CA GLU A 48 -4.13 -1.98 -14.52
C GLU A 48 -3.19 -1.50 -13.40
N PRO A 49 -2.07 -2.20 -13.14
CA PRO A 49 -1.06 -1.80 -12.17
C PRO A 49 -0.69 -0.31 -12.25
N ALA A 50 -0.54 0.23 -13.45
CA ALA A 50 -0.18 1.64 -13.66
C ALA A 50 -1.19 2.65 -13.06
N GLN A 51 -2.43 2.24 -12.77
CA GLN A 51 -3.46 3.10 -12.20
C GLN A 51 -3.44 3.16 -10.66
N TRP A 52 -2.91 2.13 -10.00
CA TRP A 52 -2.94 2.03 -8.52
C TRP A 52 -1.55 1.88 -7.90
N LEU A 53 -0.58 1.31 -8.61
CA LEU A 53 0.85 1.42 -8.29
C LEU A 53 1.37 2.79 -8.73
N VAL A 54 0.82 3.85 -8.13
CA VAL A 54 1.41 5.17 -8.21
C VAL A 54 2.66 5.16 -7.34
N ALA A 55 3.76 4.70 -7.91
CA ALA A 55 5.07 4.99 -7.34
C ALA A 55 5.24 6.52 -7.32
N GLY A 56 5.78 7.07 -6.24
CA GLY A 56 6.21 8.46 -6.15
C GLY A 56 7.35 8.80 -7.13
N VAL A 57 7.14 8.62 -8.43
CA VAL A 57 8.00 9.07 -9.51
C VAL A 57 7.18 10.03 -10.34
N GLY A 58 7.45 11.31 -10.12
CA GLY A 58 7.01 12.38 -11.01
C GLY A 58 7.32 12.01 -12.45
N TRP A 59 6.27 11.66 -13.19
CA TRP A 59 6.17 11.97 -14.60
C TRP A 59 5.16 13.11 -14.70
N GLY A 60 5.76 14.30 -14.66
CA GLY A 60 5.21 15.64 -14.72
C GLY A 60 6.39 16.59 -14.62
#